data_AF-A0A259AGX6-F1
#
_entry.id   AF-A0A259AGX6-F1
#
_cell.length_a   1.000
_cell.length_b   1.000
_cell.length_c   1.000
_cell.angle_alpha   90.00
_cell.angle_beta   90.00
_cell.angle_gamma   90.00
#
_symmetry.space_group_name_H-M   'P 1'
#
loop_
_entity.id
_entity.type
_entity.pdbx_description
1 polymer ?
#
loop_
_entity_poly.entity_id
_entity_poly.type
_entity_poly.pdbx_seq_one_letter_code
_entity_poly.pdbx_strand_id
1 'polypeptide(L)'
;MAMVHAENNGMIKWMAKKLIAGGFTAPKYHAMSHPRLAEIEAVRRCIALATLADAPLLIVHVSTVEALGAIRSARAEGRAIFGETCPQYLLLSAADLDLPGYEGAKFCFSPPPRGPVEQAALWAGLADGTLQIYSSDHAPYRMDASGKFARSATPTFKDIANGIPAIEVRLPLLFSEGVNAGRIDLARFVALSATNAAKLYGLFPRKGTIAVGSDADLALWDPDRRVTLRAADLHDTVGYTPFEGREVTGWPTTIIRRGEVIIDDSALHAAPGSGRFIPRAASGRAAGTPPPVPETDPATNFGAAIFPARAPAGRA
;
A
#
# COMPACT_ATOMS: atom_id res chain seq x y z
N MET A 1 -9.87 -12.97 -4.90
CA MET A 1 -9.24 -12.32 -3.72
C MET A 1 -9.91 -10.98 -3.52
N ALA A 2 -10.39 -10.71 -2.31
CA ALA A 2 -10.90 -9.40 -1.93
C ALA A 2 -9.75 -8.50 -1.47
N MET A 3 -9.83 -7.20 -1.78
CA MET A 3 -8.91 -6.17 -1.30
C MET A 3 -9.73 -5.17 -0.49
N VAL A 4 -9.31 -4.86 0.73
CA VAL A 4 -10.14 -4.09 1.66
C VAL A 4 -9.34 -2.96 2.30
N HIS A 5 -9.81 -1.73 2.09
CA HIS A 5 -9.50 -0.61 2.96
C HIS A 5 -10.22 -0.83 4.30
N ALA A 6 -9.47 -1.06 5.36
CA ALA A 6 -10.01 -1.51 6.63
C ALA A 6 -9.92 -0.42 7.70
N GLU A 7 -10.89 0.51 7.71
CA GLU A 7 -11.14 1.40 8.84
C GLU A 7 -12.64 1.44 9.22
N ASN A 8 -12.94 1.51 10.51
CA ASN A 8 -14.31 1.65 10.99
C ASN A 8 -14.84 3.08 10.76
N ASN A 9 -15.63 3.24 9.70
CA ASN A 9 -16.24 4.52 9.33
C ASN A 9 -17.16 5.11 10.43
N GLY A 10 -17.79 4.27 11.25
CA GLY A 10 -18.63 4.74 12.37
C GLY A 10 -17.80 5.46 13.44
N MET A 11 -16.68 4.86 13.83
CA MET A 11 -15.72 5.47 14.77
C MET A 11 -15.14 6.77 14.20
N ILE A 12 -14.75 6.77 12.92
CA ILE A 12 -14.19 7.95 12.24
C ILE A 12 -15.20 9.09 12.22
N LYS A 13 -16.44 8.82 11.78
CA LYS A 13 -17.50 9.84 11.73
C LYS A 13 -17.78 10.42 13.12
N TRP A 14 -17.81 9.58 14.15
CA TRP A 14 -18.04 10.02 15.52
C TRP A 14 -16.90 10.93 16.00
N MET A 15 -15.65 10.52 15.82
CA MET A 15 -14.47 11.32 16.19
C MET A 15 -14.42 12.65 15.45
N ALA A 16 -14.61 12.63 14.12
CA ALA A 16 -14.60 13.83 13.30
C ALA A 16 -15.67 14.83 13.74
N LYS A 17 -16.90 14.36 14.01
CA LYS A 17 -18.00 15.20 14.51
C LYS A 17 -17.64 15.86 15.84
N LYS A 18 -17.03 15.12 16.77
CA LYS A 18 -16.63 15.65 18.08
C LYS A 18 -15.51 16.69 17.97
N LEU A 19 -14.50 16.43 17.15
CA LEU A 19 -13.39 17.36 16.91
C LEU A 19 -13.90 18.68 16.31
N ILE A 20 -14.71 18.60 15.25
CA ILE A 20 -15.27 19.79 14.59
C ILE A 20 -16.17 20.60 15.54
N ALA A 21 -17.04 19.92 16.31
CA ALA A 21 -17.90 20.59 17.29
C ALA A 21 -17.10 21.30 18.41
N GLY A 22 -15.89 20.82 18.71
CA GLY A 22 -14.96 21.45 19.65
C GLY A 22 -14.08 22.54 19.04
N GLY A 23 -14.26 22.91 17.77
CA GLY A 23 -13.43 23.91 17.08
C GLY A 23 -12.09 23.38 16.57
N PHE A 24 -11.85 22.07 16.63
CA PHE A 24 -10.60 21.44 16.18
C PHE A 24 -10.67 21.11 14.68
N THR A 25 -10.48 22.12 13.83
CA THR A 25 -10.73 22.02 12.38
C THR A 25 -9.47 21.93 11.50
N ALA A 26 -8.29 22.26 12.04
CA ALA A 26 -7.02 22.26 11.31
C ALA A 26 -6.58 20.86 10.82
N PRO A 27 -5.72 20.75 9.77
CA PRO A 27 -5.27 19.48 9.20
C PRO A 27 -4.71 18.46 10.21
N LYS A 28 -4.01 18.91 11.26
CA LYS A 28 -3.48 18.03 12.32
C LYS A 28 -4.51 17.15 13.01
N TYR A 29 -5.77 17.56 13.04
CA TYR A 29 -6.84 16.77 13.62
C TYR A 29 -7.33 15.63 12.71
N HIS A 30 -6.86 15.58 11.45
CA HIS A 30 -7.13 14.47 10.53
C HIS A 30 -6.73 13.12 11.14
N ALA A 31 -5.49 13.00 11.61
CA ALA A 31 -5.00 11.75 12.22
C ALA A 31 -5.79 11.37 13.47
N MET A 32 -6.18 12.34 14.30
CA MET A 32 -6.98 12.10 15.50
C MET A 32 -8.42 11.68 15.15
N SER A 33 -8.96 12.16 14.03
CA SER A 33 -10.28 11.77 13.56
C SER A 33 -10.34 10.34 13.03
N HIS A 34 -9.18 9.76 12.70
CA HIS A 34 -8.97 8.37 12.31
C HIS A 34 -8.25 7.60 13.42
N PRO A 35 -8.92 7.33 14.56
CA PRO A 35 -8.28 6.68 15.69
C PRO A 35 -7.76 5.30 15.27
N ARG A 36 -6.59 4.90 15.81
CA ARG A 36 -5.98 3.59 15.52
C ARG A 36 -6.98 2.44 15.64
N LEU A 37 -7.83 2.49 16.67
CA LEU A 37 -8.85 1.48 16.95
C LEU A 37 -9.78 1.24 15.75
N ALA A 38 -10.04 2.26 14.92
CA ALA A 38 -10.86 2.11 13.72
C ALA A 38 -10.22 1.16 12.71
N GLU A 39 -8.90 1.22 12.51
CA GLU A 39 -8.18 0.30 11.64
C GLU A 39 -8.10 -1.10 12.27
N ILE A 40 -7.73 -1.17 13.55
CA ILE A 40 -7.52 -2.43 14.27
C ILE A 40 -8.80 -3.27 14.30
N GLU A 41 -9.93 -2.65 14.63
CA GLU A 41 -11.25 -3.31 14.62
C GLU A 41 -11.59 -3.82 13.23
N ALA A 42 -11.47 -2.96 12.21
CA ALA A 42 -11.87 -3.29 10.87
C ALA A 42 -11.02 -4.42 10.28
N VAL A 43 -9.70 -4.43 10.52
CA VAL A 43 -8.81 -5.51 10.07
C VAL A 43 -9.19 -6.84 10.71
N ARG A 44 -9.41 -6.87 12.03
CA ARG A 44 -9.84 -8.09 12.73
C ARG A 44 -11.19 -8.61 12.22
N ARG A 45 -12.16 -7.70 12.03
CA ARG A 45 -13.47 -8.04 11.46
C ARG A 45 -13.34 -8.59 10.04
N CYS A 46 -12.51 -7.98 9.19
CA CYS A 46 -12.31 -8.47 7.83
C CYS A 46 -11.65 -9.86 7.81
N ILE A 47 -10.67 -10.12 8.69
CA ILE A 47 -10.05 -11.45 8.82
C ILE A 47 -11.07 -12.49 9.27
N ALA A 48 -11.93 -12.17 10.24
CA ALA A 48 -12.99 -13.08 10.70
C ALA A 48 -13.99 -13.41 9.56
N LEU A 49 -14.41 -12.41 8.79
CA LEU A 49 -15.31 -12.61 7.65
C LEU A 49 -14.65 -13.43 6.54
N ALA A 50 -13.39 -13.13 6.20
CA ALA A 50 -12.63 -13.89 5.20
C ALA A 50 -12.37 -15.33 5.64
N THR A 51 -12.19 -15.56 6.94
CA THR A 51 -12.08 -16.88 7.56
C THR A 51 -13.36 -17.68 7.37
N LEU A 52 -14.51 -17.11 7.75
CA LEU A 52 -15.80 -17.79 7.59
C LEU A 52 -16.12 -18.08 6.13
N ALA A 53 -15.82 -17.14 5.23
CA ALA A 53 -16.08 -17.26 3.80
C ALA A 53 -15.06 -18.11 3.02
N ASP A 54 -14.01 -18.62 3.70
CA ASP A 54 -12.86 -19.28 3.08
C ASP A 54 -12.34 -18.52 1.85
N ALA A 55 -12.14 -17.21 2.02
CA ALA A 55 -11.83 -16.27 0.96
C ALA A 55 -10.47 -15.61 1.16
N PRO A 56 -9.60 -15.57 0.14
CA PRO A 56 -8.34 -14.83 0.21
C PRO A 56 -8.58 -13.31 0.34
N LEU A 57 -7.83 -12.70 1.24
CA LEU A 57 -7.98 -11.29 1.61
C LEU A 57 -6.62 -10.58 1.59
N LEU A 58 -6.57 -9.44 0.91
CA LEU A 58 -5.50 -8.45 1.04
C LEU A 58 -6.03 -7.25 1.83
N ILE A 59 -5.43 -6.97 2.98
CA ILE A 59 -5.61 -5.70 3.68
C ILE A 59 -4.66 -4.69 3.02
N VAL A 60 -5.22 -3.67 2.38
CA VAL A 60 -4.43 -2.62 1.74
C VAL A 60 -3.90 -1.61 2.77
N HIS A 61 -2.82 -0.90 2.43
CA HIS A 61 -2.27 0.24 3.17
C HIS A 61 -2.35 0.13 4.72
N VAL A 62 -1.84 -0.97 5.28
CA VAL A 62 -1.74 -1.25 6.72
C VAL A 62 -0.83 -0.22 7.38
N SER A 63 -1.29 0.37 8.49
CA SER A 63 -0.59 1.44 9.20
C SER A 63 -0.35 1.19 10.69
N THR A 64 -1.03 0.21 11.32
CA THR A 64 -0.95 -0.03 12.77
C THR A 64 -0.25 -1.35 13.14
N VAL A 65 0.43 -1.35 14.29
CA VAL A 65 1.14 -2.52 14.85
C VAL A 65 0.17 -3.68 15.11
N GLU A 66 -1.02 -3.37 15.64
CA GLU A 66 -2.00 -4.38 16.02
C GLU A 66 -2.70 -4.99 14.80
N ALA A 67 -2.90 -4.21 13.73
CA ALA A 67 -3.35 -4.75 12.44
C ALA A 67 -2.29 -5.67 11.82
N LEU A 68 -1.02 -5.27 11.85
CA LEU A 68 0.10 -6.11 11.42
C LEU A 68 0.15 -7.42 12.22
N GLY A 69 -0.03 -7.35 13.54
CA GLY A 69 -0.12 -8.51 14.43
C GLY A 69 -1.26 -9.45 14.06
N ALA A 70 -2.46 -8.92 13.79
CA ALA A 70 -3.61 -9.73 13.36
C ALA A 70 -3.36 -10.44 12.03
N ILE A 71 -2.74 -9.76 11.06
CA ILE A 71 -2.34 -10.36 9.77
C ILE A 71 -1.33 -11.48 10.01
N ARG A 72 -0.31 -11.24 10.85
CA ARG A 72 0.71 -12.24 11.19
C ARG A 72 0.09 -13.50 11.79
N SER A 73 -0.78 -13.35 12.78
CA SER A 73 -1.46 -14.49 13.43
C SER A 73 -2.29 -15.29 12.43
N ALA A 74 -3.12 -14.62 11.64
CA ALA A 74 -3.95 -15.30 10.63
C ALA A 74 -3.11 -16.07 9.60
N ARG A 75 -1.94 -15.52 9.22
CA ARG A 75 -1.00 -16.20 8.32
C ARG A 75 -0.32 -17.39 8.98
N ALA A 76 0.03 -17.30 10.26
CA ALA A 76 0.61 -18.42 11.01
C ALA A 76 -0.39 -19.59 11.14
N GLU A 77 -1.69 -19.31 11.11
CA GLU A 77 -2.77 -20.30 11.02
C GLU A 77 -2.96 -20.88 9.60
N GLY A 78 -2.11 -20.52 8.64
CA GLY A 78 -2.18 -21.01 7.25
C GLY A 78 -3.25 -20.32 6.39
N ARG A 79 -3.88 -19.24 6.88
CA ARG A 79 -4.92 -18.53 6.12
C ARG A 79 -4.32 -17.71 4.98
N ALA A 80 -5.06 -17.60 3.89
CA ALA A 80 -4.71 -16.77 2.72
C ALA A 80 -4.95 -15.27 2.98
N ILE A 81 -4.35 -14.74 4.05
CA ILE A 81 -4.38 -13.33 4.44
C ILE A 81 -3.06 -12.66 4.04
N PHE A 82 -3.17 -11.52 3.39
CA PHE A 82 -2.06 -10.73 2.88
C PHE A 82 -2.15 -9.30 3.41
N GLY A 83 -1.00 -8.64 3.51
CA GLY A 83 -0.90 -7.25 3.91
C GLY A 83 -0.08 -6.44 2.91
N GLU A 84 -0.55 -5.22 2.67
CA GLU A 84 0.15 -4.18 1.94
C GLU A 84 0.51 -3.02 2.86
N THR A 85 1.67 -2.39 2.66
CA THR A 85 1.92 -1.04 3.17
C THR A 85 2.54 -0.16 2.08
N CYS A 86 2.79 1.11 2.39
CA CYS A 86 3.21 2.14 1.44
C CYS A 86 4.33 3.02 2.07
N PRO A 87 5.16 3.72 1.26
CA PRO A 87 6.27 4.53 1.76
C PRO A 87 5.88 5.52 2.87
N GLN A 88 4.70 6.15 2.73
CA GLN A 88 4.21 7.14 3.68
C GLN A 88 4.02 6.59 5.11
N TYR A 89 3.71 5.31 5.27
CA TYR A 89 3.56 4.69 6.60
C TYR A 89 4.90 4.32 7.23
N LEU A 90 5.99 4.33 6.45
CA LEU A 90 7.34 4.02 6.91
C LEU A 90 8.16 5.28 7.19
N LEU A 91 7.81 6.41 6.57
CA LEU A 91 8.68 7.58 6.48
C LEU A 91 8.01 8.90 6.85
N LEU A 92 6.68 8.95 6.93
CA LEU A 92 5.92 10.12 7.37
C LEU A 92 5.22 9.79 8.70
N SER A 93 4.96 10.82 9.49
CA SER A 93 4.38 10.70 10.82
C SER A 93 3.26 11.71 11.04
N ALA A 94 2.47 11.51 12.10
CA ALA A 94 1.41 12.43 12.47
C ALA A 94 1.93 13.85 12.77
N ALA A 95 3.23 14.00 13.09
CA ALA A 95 3.86 15.31 13.29
C ALA A 95 3.89 16.15 12.00
N ASP A 96 3.95 15.51 10.82
CA ASP A 96 3.98 16.21 9.52
C ASP A 96 2.64 16.91 9.21
N LEU A 97 1.57 16.61 9.97
CA LEU A 97 0.29 17.30 9.86
C LEU A 97 0.22 18.61 10.68
N ASP A 98 1.10 18.81 11.67
CA ASP A 98 1.12 20.01 12.53
C ASP A 98 2.03 21.10 11.95
N LEU A 99 1.66 21.57 10.75
CA LEU A 99 2.34 22.65 10.06
C LEU A 99 1.45 23.91 10.02
N PRO A 100 2.06 25.11 9.86
CA PRO A 100 1.31 26.36 9.80
C PRO A 100 0.22 26.37 8.71
N GLY A 101 -0.93 26.94 9.03
CA GLY A 101 -2.05 27.09 8.11
C GLY A 101 -2.54 25.75 7.54
N TYR A 102 -2.53 25.63 6.21
CA TYR A 102 -2.99 24.44 5.49
C TYR A 102 -1.85 23.56 4.94
N GLU A 103 -0.58 23.85 5.29
CA GLU A 103 0.56 23.08 4.80
C GLU A 103 0.48 21.59 5.19
N GLY A 104 -0.10 21.29 6.36
CA GLY A 104 -0.36 19.91 6.80
C GLY A 104 -1.27 19.12 5.84
N ALA A 105 -2.05 19.78 4.98
CA ALA A 105 -2.91 19.10 3.99
C ALA A 105 -2.11 18.25 2.97
N LYS A 106 -0.82 18.58 2.76
CA LYS A 106 0.11 17.79 1.96
C LYS A 106 0.27 16.35 2.48
N PHE A 107 -0.01 16.13 3.76
CA PHE A 107 0.14 14.86 4.48
C PHE A 107 -1.20 14.21 4.85
N CYS A 108 -2.33 14.73 4.38
CA CYS A 108 -3.64 14.11 4.58
C CYS A 108 -3.88 12.95 3.60
N PHE A 109 -3.82 11.72 4.13
CA PHE A 109 -4.18 10.45 3.47
C PHE A 109 -4.86 9.49 4.48
N SER A 110 -5.46 8.38 4.03
CA SER A 110 -6.25 7.47 4.88
C SER A 110 -5.93 5.99 4.62
N PRO A 111 -5.53 5.20 5.64
CA PRO A 111 -5.32 5.58 7.04
C PRO A 111 -4.28 6.70 7.18
N PRO A 112 -4.36 7.54 8.24
CA PRO A 112 -3.46 8.69 8.40
C PRO A 112 -2.03 8.26 8.75
N PRO A 113 -1.05 9.18 8.62
CA PRO A 113 0.27 8.98 9.19
C PRO A 113 0.19 8.58 10.69
N ARG A 114 1.06 7.67 11.11
CA ARG A 114 1.15 7.22 12.50
C ARG A 114 2.46 7.70 13.14
N GLY A 115 3.04 6.97 14.09
CA GLY A 115 4.28 7.36 14.74
C GLY A 115 5.46 6.43 14.43
N PRO A 116 6.65 6.72 14.99
CA PRO A 116 7.84 5.90 14.83
C PRO A 116 7.69 4.44 15.27
N VAL A 117 6.81 4.18 16.25
CA VAL A 117 6.50 2.82 16.71
C VAL A 117 5.88 1.99 15.59
N GLU A 118 4.95 2.56 14.83
CA GLU A 118 4.32 1.88 13.69
C GLU A 118 5.33 1.71 12.56
N GLN A 119 6.11 2.75 12.25
CA GLN A 119 7.14 2.69 11.22
C GLN A 119 8.11 1.52 11.47
N ALA A 120 8.61 1.38 12.71
CA ALA A 120 9.50 0.28 13.08
C ALA A 120 8.84 -1.10 12.91
N ALA A 121 7.59 -1.25 13.35
CA ALA A 121 6.85 -2.50 13.20
C ALA A 121 6.57 -2.85 11.74
N LEU A 122 6.20 -1.86 10.92
CA LEU A 122 5.92 -2.06 9.50
C LEU A 122 7.20 -2.42 8.72
N TRP A 123 8.35 -1.81 9.05
CA TRP A 123 9.64 -2.25 8.53
C TRP A 123 9.95 -3.70 8.88
N ALA A 124 9.73 -4.11 10.14
CA ALA A 124 9.91 -5.51 10.54
C ALA A 124 8.95 -6.45 9.78
N GLY A 125 7.69 -6.04 9.60
CA GLY A 125 6.70 -6.77 8.81
C GLY A 125 7.05 -6.88 7.32
N LEU A 126 7.72 -5.87 6.77
CA LEU A 126 8.30 -5.94 5.44
C LEU A 126 9.51 -6.86 5.40
N ALA A 127 10.36 -6.92 6.43
CA ALA A 127 11.51 -7.81 6.44
C ALA A 127 11.11 -9.29 6.54
N ASP A 128 10.18 -9.62 7.44
CA ASP A 128 9.85 -11.01 7.79
C ASP A 128 8.80 -11.70 6.92
N GLY A 129 8.20 -10.99 5.94
CA GLY A 129 7.19 -11.59 5.09
C GLY A 129 5.74 -11.39 5.53
N THR A 130 5.47 -10.73 6.65
CA THR A 130 4.09 -10.45 7.13
C THR A 130 3.37 -9.48 6.20
N LEU A 131 4.08 -8.48 5.69
CA LEU A 131 3.62 -7.61 4.60
C LEU A 131 4.27 -8.10 3.30
N GLN A 132 3.47 -8.43 2.28
CA GLN A 132 3.98 -8.98 1.02
C GLN A 132 3.97 -7.95 -0.10
N ILE A 133 3.12 -6.93 0.01
CA ILE A 133 2.94 -5.92 -1.01
C ILE A 133 3.44 -4.58 -0.48
N TYR A 134 4.21 -3.89 -1.30
CA TYR A 134 4.63 -2.52 -1.07
C TYR A 134 4.17 -1.66 -2.24
N SER A 135 3.11 -0.88 -2.03
CA SER A 135 2.50 -0.03 -3.06
C SER A 135 2.81 1.45 -2.81
N SER A 136 2.12 2.37 -3.47
CA SER A 136 2.26 3.81 -3.22
C SER A 136 0.99 4.45 -2.65
N ASP A 137 -0.17 3.80 -2.82
CA ASP A 137 -1.49 4.45 -2.65
C ASP A 137 -1.56 5.83 -3.33
N HIS A 138 -1.00 5.92 -4.54
CA HIS A 138 -0.88 7.18 -5.25
C HIS A 138 -2.25 7.69 -5.70
N ALA A 139 -2.72 8.72 -5.00
CA ALA A 139 -3.96 9.44 -5.26
C ALA A 139 -3.75 10.94 -5.03
N PRO A 140 -2.92 11.61 -5.86
CA PRO A 140 -2.47 12.96 -5.57
C PRO A 140 -3.54 13.99 -5.94
N TYR A 141 -3.57 15.09 -5.18
CA TYR A 141 -4.43 16.24 -5.45
C TYR A 141 -3.62 17.52 -5.36
N ARG A 142 -3.80 18.45 -6.30
CA ARG A 142 -3.17 19.78 -6.24
C ARG A 142 -3.49 20.50 -4.94
N MET A 143 -2.55 21.28 -4.43
CA MET A 143 -2.72 22.08 -3.20
C MET A 143 -3.49 23.39 -3.45
N ASP A 144 -4.62 23.30 -4.15
CA ASP A 144 -5.44 24.44 -4.56
C ASP A 144 -6.94 24.05 -4.61
N ALA A 145 -7.78 24.99 -5.06
CA ALA A 145 -9.24 24.81 -5.18
C ALA A 145 -9.66 23.77 -6.23
N SER A 146 -8.76 23.30 -7.10
CA SER A 146 -9.04 22.20 -8.04
C SER A 146 -8.76 20.82 -7.44
N GLY A 147 -8.04 20.75 -6.31
CA GLY A 147 -7.63 19.51 -5.66
C GLY A 147 -8.02 19.46 -4.19
N LYS A 148 -7.03 19.56 -3.32
CA LYS A 148 -7.12 19.42 -1.85
C LYS A 148 -8.22 20.28 -1.23
N PHE A 149 -8.51 21.44 -1.80
CA PHE A 149 -9.46 22.43 -1.25
C PHE A 149 -10.75 22.56 -2.06
N ALA A 150 -11.05 21.63 -2.96
CA ALA A 150 -12.21 21.71 -3.86
C ALA A 150 -13.57 21.79 -3.15
N ARG A 151 -13.68 21.33 -1.90
CA ARG A 151 -14.94 21.35 -1.14
C ARG A 151 -15.24 22.67 -0.45
N SER A 152 -14.23 23.45 -0.10
CA SER A 152 -14.38 24.67 0.70
C SER A 152 -13.14 25.55 0.60
N ALA A 153 -13.33 26.87 0.52
CA ALA A 153 -12.26 27.86 0.58
C ALA A 153 -11.62 27.98 1.97
N THR A 154 -12.34 27.58 3.02
CA THR A 154 -11.86 27.48 4.40
C THR A 154 -12.11 26.05 4.89
N PRO A 155 -11.39 25.05 4.35
CA PRO A 155 -11.70 23.65 4.60
C PRO A 155 -11.39 23.30 6.05
N THR A 156 -12.23 22.46 6.66
CA THR A 156 -11.82 21.67 7.82
C THR A 156 -10.99 20.48 7.35
N PHE A 157 -10.30 19.78 8.25
CA PHE A 157 -9.59 18.55 7.90
C PHE A 157 -10.47 17.51 7.18
N LYS A 158 -11.80 17.56 7.39
CA LYS A 158 -12.75 16.63 6.76
C LYS A 158 -13.10 17.01 5.31
N ASP A 159 -12.90 18.26 4.95
CA ASP A 159 -13.14 18.79 3.61
C ASP A 159 -11.92 18.61 2.69
N ILE A 160 -10.74 18.37 3.28
CA ILE A 160 -9.48 18.16 2.57
C ILE A 160 -9.49 16.82 1.84
N ALA A 161 -9.16 16.83 0.55
CA ALA A 161 -9.03 15.61 -0.24
C ALA A 161 -7.90 14.71 0.30
N ASN A 162 -8.21 13.43 0.50
CA ASN A 162 -7.27 12.45 1.04
C ASN A 162 -6.50 11.76 -0.09
N GLY A 163 -5.17 11.72 0.06
CA GLY A 163 -4.26 11.09 -0.90
C GLY A 163 -3.05 11.97 -1.21
N ILE A 164 -1.94 11.34 -1.60
CA ILE A 164 -0.64 11.98 -1.81
C ILE A 164 0.09 11.41 -3.03
N PRO A 165 1.03 12.17 -3.64
CA PRO A 165 1.89 11.66 -4.70
C PRO A 165 3.04 10.83 -4.11
N ALA A 166 3.18 9.57 -4.54
CA ALA A 166 4.32 8.73 -4.16
C ALA A 166 4.79 7.70 -5.21
N ILE A 167 4.19 7.65 -6.42
CA ILE A 167 4.42 6.53 -7.35
C ILE A 167 5.86 6.46 -7.86
N GLU A 168 6.43 7.59 -8.24
CA GLU A 168 7.79 7.71 -8.79
C GLU A 168 8.85 7.38 -7.75
N VAL A 169 8.68 7.93 -6.53
CA VAL A 169 9.64 7.78 -5.44
C VAL A 169 9.47 6.49 -4.64
N ARG A 170 8.42 5.69 -4.91
CA ARG A 170 8.12 4.45 -4.18
C ARG A 170 9.34 3.54 -4.05
N LEU A 171 9.95 3.18 -5.19
CA LEU A 171 11.07 2.25 -5.18
C LEU A 171 12.40 2.87 -4.72
N PRO A 172 12.75 4.11 -5.12
CA PRO A 172 13.91 4.80 -4.54
C PRO A 172 13.86 4.88 -3.01
N LEU A 173 12.70 5.20 -2.42
CA LEU A 173 12.52 5.23 -0.97
C LEU A 173 12.72 3.85 -0.34
N LEU A 174 12.15 2.78 -0.92
CA LEU A 174 12.36 1.42 -0.41
C LEU A 174 13.81 0.97 -0.52
N PHE A 175 14.52 1.32 -1.60
CA PHE A 175 15.91 0.96 -1.78
C PHE A 175 16.80 1.68 -0.77
N SER A 176 16.67 3.01 -0.69
CA SER A 176 17.48 3.83 0.22
C SER A 176 17.24 3.49 1.69
N GLU A 177 15.98 3.45 2.11
CA GLU A 177 15.61 3.30 3.53
C GLU A 177 15.47 1.83 3.95
N GLY A 178 15.41 0.91 2.98
CA GLY A 178 15.30 -0.52 3.20
C GLY A 178 16.62 -1.25 2.98
N VAL A 179 17.14 -1.22 1.74
CA VAL A 179 18.35 -1.96 1.37
C VAL A 179 19.60 -1.28 1.93
N ASN A 180 19.81 0.00 1.58
CA ASN A 180 21.02 0.72 1.99
C ASN A 180 21.08 0.95 3.51
N ALA A 181 19.93 1.09 4.17
CA ALA A 181 19.84 1.16 5.63
C ALA A 181 19.91 -0.21 6.35
N GLY A 182 20.06 -1.32 5.62
CA GLY A 182 20.24 -2.66 6.19
C GLY A 182 18.98 -3.28 6.82
N ARG A 183 17.78 -2.80 6.47
CA ARG A 183 16.50 -3.32 7.01
C ARG A 183 15.97 -4.51 6.22
N ILE A 184 16.24 -4.57 4.93
CA ILE A 184 15.89 -5.65 4.02
C ILE A 184 17.05 -5.95 3.07
N ASP A 185 17.16 -7.19 2.59
CA ASP A 185 18.13 -7.52 1.55
C ASP A 185 17.60 -7.18 0.13
N LEU A 186 18.48 -7.31 -0.86
CA LEU A 186 18.15 -7.03 -2.26
C LEU A 186 17.07 -7.99 -2.81
N ALA A 187 17.08 -9.25 -2.39
CA ALA A 187 16.07 -10.24 -2.82
C ALA A 187 14.67 -9.84 -2.30
N ARG A 188 14.60 -9.32 -1.08
CA ARG A 188 13.38 -8.81 -0.47
C ARG A 188 12.91 -7.52 -1.13
N PHE A 189 13.84 -6.62 -1.51
CA PHE A 189 13.52 -5.47 -2.36
C PHE A 189 12.86 -5.90 -3.67
N VAL A 190 13.44 -6.86 -4.40
CA VAL A 190 12.84 -7.41 -5.64
C VAL A 190 11.46 -8.03 -5.39
N ALA A 191 11.33 -8.78 -4.28
CA ALA A 191 10.06 -9.40 -3.91
C ALA A 191 8.95 -8.36 -3.68
N LEU A 192 9.25 -7.28 -2.97
CA LEU A 192 8.33 -6.18 -2.65
C LEU A 192 8.08 -5.24 -3.83
N SER A 193 9.07 -5.05 -4.70
CA SER A 193 8.99 -4.12 -5.82
C SER A 193 8.16 -4.66 -6.98
N ALA A 194 8.20 -5.98 -7.22
CA ALA A 194 7.54 -6.62 -8.36
C ALA A 194 7.03 -8.05 -8.11
N THR A 195 7.86 -8.98 -7.64
CA THR A 195 7.55 -10.42 -7.71
C THR A 195 6.31 -10.82 -6.90
N ASN A 196 6.14 -10.30 -5.69
CA ASN A 196 4.99 -10.64 -4.86
C ASN A 196 3.68 -10.13 -5.47
N ALA A 197 3.68 -8.90 -6.00
CA ALA A 197 2.51 -8.34 -6.69
C ALA A 197 2.15 -9.15 -7.93
N ALA A 198 3.14 -9.52 -8.76
CA ALA A 198 2.90 -10.34 -9.95
C ALA A 198 2.30 -11.71 -9.59
N LYS A 199 2.83 -12.37 -8.55
CA LYS A 199 2.28 -13.65 -8.07
C LYS A 199 0.87 -13.48 -7.50
N LEU A 200 0.66 -12.47 -6.65
CA LEU A 200 -0.61 -12.26 -5.96
C LEU A 200 -1.74 -11.88 -6.92
N TYR A 201 -1.42 -11.16 -8.00
CA TYR A 201 -2.38 -10.68 -8.99
C TYR A 201 -2.44 -11.52 -10.27
N GLY A 202 -1.89 -12.74 -10.29
CA GLY A 202 -2.05 -13.67 -11.41
C GLY A 202 -1.36 -13.22 -12.70
N LEU A 203 -0.20 -12.56 -12.57
CA LEU A 203 0.64 -12.08 -13.67
C LEU A 203 1.99 -12.80 -13.75
N PHE A 204 2.34 -13.60 -12.75
CA PHE A 204 3.57 -14.39 -12.75
C PHE A 204 3.40 -15.66 -13.62
N PRO A 205 4.42 -16.09 -14.41
CA PRO A 205 5.76 -15.51 -14.52
C PRO A 205 5.88 -14.39 -15.58
N ARG A 206 4.83 -14.07 -16.35
CA ARG A 206 4.89 -13.02 -17.39
C ARG A 206 5.46 -11.69 -16.86
N LYS A 207 5.14 -11.32 -15.62
CA LYS A 207 5.67 -10.14 -14.90
C LYS A 207 6.40 -10.54 -13.62
N GLY A 208 7.25 -9.62 -13.15
CA GLY A 208 7.84 -9.67 -11.81
C GLY A 208 8.97 -10.68 -11.65
N THR A 209 9.59 -11.12 -12.75
CA THR A 209 10.78 -11.98 -12.75
C THR A 209 11.61 -11.74 -14.00
N ILE A 210 12.91 -12.03 -13.91
CA ILE A 210 13.82 -12.07 -15.06
C ILE A 210 14.00 -13.55 -15.41
N ALA A 211 13.28 -14.00 -16.45
CA ALA A 211 13.36 -15.37 -16.93
C ALA A 211 12.99 -15.43 -18.42
N VAL A 212 13.51 -16.43 -19.12
CA VAL A 212 13.12 -16.72 -20.51
C VAL A 212 11.59 -16.86 -20.59
N GLY A 213 10.99 -16.15 -21.56
CA GLY A 213 9.54 -16.11 -21.76
C GLY A 213 8.78 -15.06 -20.95
N SER A 214 9.44 -14.33 -20.04
CA SER A 214 8.82 -13.19 -19.33
C SER A 214 8.88 -11.92 -20.17
N ASP A 215 7.97 -10.97 -19.93
CA ASP A 215 8.06 -9.66 -20.57
C ASP A 215 9.35 -8.96 -20.10
N ALA A 216 10.12 -8.39 -21.02
CA ALA A 216 11.36 -7.66 -20.73
C ALA A 216 11.08 -6.27 -20.11
N ASP A 217 10.47 -6.28 -18.93
CA ASP A 217 10.24 -5.12 -18.06
C ASP A 217 11.35 -5.08 -17.00
N LEU A 218 12.35 -4.24 -17.22
CA LEU A 218 13.60 -4.20 -16.44
C LEU A 218 13.89 -2.77 -16.00
N ALA A 219 14.57 -2.64 -14.86
CA ALA A 219 15.14 -1.37 -14.41
C ALA A 219 16.65 -1.58 -14.21
N LEU A 220 17.45 -0.74 -14.84
CA LEU A 220 18.86 -0.59 -14.49
C LEU A 220 18.91 0.39 -13.31
N TRP A 221 19.68 0.02 -12.30
CA TRP A 221 19.67 0.69 -11.01
C TRP A 221 21.10 1.06 -10.63
N ASP A 222 21.34 2.34 -10.37
CA ASP A 222 22.58 2.81 -9.78
C ASP A 222 22.39 2.83 -8.26
N PRO A 223 23.07 1.95 -7.50
CA PRO A 223 22.90 1.85 -6.06
C PRO A 223 23.50 3.03 -5.28
N ASP A 224 24.41 3.79 -5.91
CA ASP A 224 25.21 4.83 -5.27
C ASP A 224 24.75 6.25 -5.64
N ARG A 225 23.95 6.39 -6.70
CA ARG A 225 23.37 7.68 -7.10
C ARG A 225 22.56 8.29 -5.96
N ARG A 226 22.94 9.51 -5.56
CA ARG A 226 22.27 10.32 -4.56
C ARG A 226 21.34 11.33 -5.22
N VAL A 227 20.12 11.44 -4.71
CA VAL A 227 19.09 12.36 -5.22
C VAL A 227 18.42 13.05 -4.04
N THR A 228 18.33 14.37 -4.06
CA THR A 228 17.44 15.13 -3.17
C THR A 228 16.08 15.21 -3.83
N LEU A 229 15.05 14.66 -3.17
CA LEU A 229 13.69 14.68 -3.70
C LEU A 229 13.14 16.10 -3.69
N ARG A 230 12.77 16.62 -4.86
CA ARG A 230 12.15 17.93 -5.04
C ARG A 230 10.98 17.80 -5.98
N ALA A 231 9.85 18.41 -5.65
CA ALA A 231 8.67 18.38 -6.52
C ALA A 231 8.96 18.87 -7.94
N ALA A 232 9.89 19.82 -8.10
CA ALA A 232 10.30 20.36 -9.39
C ALA A 232 11.03 19.35 -10.30
N ASP A 233 11.61 18.30 -9.71
CA ASP A 233 12.38 17.27 -10.42
C ASP A 233 11.56 15.99 -10.64
N LEU A 234 10.32 15.93 -10.11
CA LEU A 234 9.41 14.79 -10.22
C LEU A 234 8.38 15.00 -11.32
N HIS A 235 7.84 13.90 -11.83
CA HIS A 235 6.99 13.83 -13.02
C HIS A 235 5.49 13.70 -12.69
N ASP A 236 5.09 14.16 -11.50
CA ASP A 236 3.69 14.30 -11.11
C ASP A 236 3.15 15.69 -11.51
N THR A 237 1.86 15.79 -11.81
CA THR A 237 1.20 17.04 -12.19
C THR A 237 0.66 17.85 -11.01
N VAL A 238 0.81 17.38 -9.76
CA VAL A 238 0.24 18.08 -8.59
C VAL A 238 1.10 19.19 -7.99
N GLY A 239 2.38 19.27 -8.34
CA GLY A 239 3.27 20.37 -7.96
C GLY A 239 3.78 20.35 -6.51
N TYR A 240 3.73 19.21 -5.83
CA TYR A 240 4.36 19.01 -4.53
C TYR A 240 4.72 17.52 -4.32
N THR A 241 5.61 17.23 -3.36
CA THR A 241 5.83 15.88 -2.82
C THR A 241 5.81 15.93 -1.30
N PRO A 242 5.23 14.94 -0.60
CA PRO A 242 5.32 14.86 0.85
C PRO A 242 6.75 14.50 1.33
N PHE A 243 7.67 14.18 0.42
CA PHE A 243 9.06 13.83 0.71
C PHE A 243 10.05 14.94 0.33
N GLU A 244 9.59 16.19 0.22
CA GLU A 244 10.40 17.33 -0.20
C GLU A 244 11.68 17.47 0.64
N GLY A 245 12.81 17.66 -0.03
CA GLY A 245 14.12 17.82 0.60
C GLY A 245 14.76 16.53 1.13
N ARG A 246 14.07 15.38 1.11
CA ARG A 246 14.64 14.11 1.54
C ARG A 246 15.73 13.65 0.58
N GLU A 247 16.90 13.29 1.10
CA GLU A 247 17.93 12.62 0.32
C GLU A 247 17.67 11.11 0.25
N VAL A 248 17.78 10.54 -0.96
CA VAL A 248 17.73 9.10 -1.20
C VAL A 248 18.97 8.66 -1.95
N THR A 249 19.46 7.45 -1.64
CA THR A 249 20.59 6.82 -2.33
C THR A 249 20.11 5.52 -2.96
N GLY A 250 20.43 5.33 -4.24
CA GLY A 250 19.91 4.23 -5.07
C GLY A 250 18.76 4.69 -5.96
N TRP A 251 19.01 4.76 -7.26
CA TRP A 251 18.07 5.36 -8.22
C TRP A 251 18.01 4.58 -9.55
N PRO A 252 16.81 4.43 -10.17
CA PRO A 252 16.70 3.84 -11.49
C PRO A 252 17.27 4.80 -12.56
N THR A 253 18.17 4.31 -13.40
CA THR A 253 18.80 5.10 -14.47
C THR A 253 18.16 4.86 -15.83
N THR A 254 17.81 3.60 -16.12
CA THR A 254 17.19 3.20 -17.38
C THR A 254 16.02 2.26 -17.09
N ILE A 255 14.85 2.53 -17.69
CA ILE A 255 13.68 1.67 -17.60
C ILE A 255 13.37 1.07 -18.97
N ILE A 256 13.31 -0.25 -19.02
CA ILE A 256 12.96 -1.03 -20.20
C ILE A 256 11.57 -1.61 -19.99
N ARG A 257 10.69 -1.46 -20.97
CA ARG A 257 9.33 -1.99 -20.95
C ARG A 257 9.10 -2.84 -22.19
N ARG A 258 8.96 -4.16 -22.03
CA ARG A 258 8.83 -5.15 -23.11
C ARG A 258 9.95 -5.03 -24.16
N GLY A 259 11.18 -4.78 -23.72
CA GLY A 259 12.35 -4.65 -24.58
C GLY A 259 12.57 -3.25 -25.18
N GLU A 260 11.68 -2.29 -24.92
CA GLU A 260 11.81 -0.89 -25.35
C GLU A 260 12.35 -0.04 -24.20
N VAL A 261 13.43 0.72 -24.43
CA VAL A 261 13.91 1.72 -23.46
C VAL A 261 12.92 2.87 -23.44
N ILE A 262 12.23 3.06 -22.31
CA ILE A 262 11.20 4.10 -22.14
C ILE A 262 11.67 5.25 -21.26
N ILE A 263 12.68 5.03 -20.43
CA ILE A 263 13.36 6.08 -19.67
C ILE A 263 14.85 5.82 -19.80
N ASP A 264 15.61 6.86 -20.15
CA ASP A 264 17.06 6.85 -20.13
C ASP A 264 17.59 8.19 -19.65
N ASP A 265 18.49 8.16 -18.66
CA ASP A 265 19.04 9.33 -17.94
C ASP A 265 18.00 10.44 -17.65
N SER A 266 16.87 10.04 -17.03
CA SER A 266 15.76 10.93 -16.66
C SER A 266 14.93 11.48 -17.82
N ALA A 267 15.21 11.13 -19.07
CA ALA A 267 14.38 11.48 -20.23
C ALA A 267 13.33 10.40 -20.51
N LEU A 268 12.08 10.81 -20.72
CA LEU A 268 10.98 9.92 -21.13
C LEU A 268 10.97 9.76 -22.66
N HIS A 269 11.05 8.51 -23.13
CA HIS A 269 11.03 8.15 -24.56
C HIS A 269 9.74 7.46 -25.01
N ALA A 270 8.78 7.25 -24.11
CA ALA A 270 7.50 6.63 -24.43
C ALA A 270 6.42 7.64 -24.82
N ALA A 271 5.57 7.26 -25.79
CA ALA A 271 4.38 8.03 -26.16
C ALA A 271 3.13 7.63 -25.33
N PRO A 272 2.18 8.56 -25.10
CA PRO A 272 0.85 8.22 -24.57
C PRO A 272 0.19 7.10 -25.38
N GLY A 273 -0.51 6.18 -24.69
CA GLY A 273 -1.17 5.04 -25.33
C GLY A 273 -0.26 3.85 -25.66
N SER A 274 1.05 3.94 -25.45
CA SER A 274 1.99 2.82 -25.66
C SER A 274 1.91 1.72 -24.58
N GLY A 275 1.13 1.92 -23.52
CA GLY A 275 0.76 0.89 -22.54
C GLY A 275 -0.20 -0.15 -23.13
N ARG A 276 -0.30 -1.32 -22.50
CA ARG A 276 -1.25 -2.37 -22.91
C ARG A 276 -1.96 -2.91 -21.68
N PHE A 277 -3.28 -3.12 -21.80
CA PHE A 277 -4.03 -3.87 -20.81
C PHE A 277 -3.50 -5.31 -20.73
N ILE A 278 -3.39 -5.84 -19.51
CA ILE A 278 -2.96 -7.22 -19.28
C ILE A 278 -4.07 -7.94 -18.52
N PRO A 279 -4.79 -8.90 -19.15
CA PRO A 279 -5.73 -9.73 -18.43
C PRO A 279 -4.99 -10.57 -17.39
N ARG A 280 -5.60 -10.73 -16.22
CA ARG A 280 -5.02 -11.45 -15.09
C ARG A 280 -5.59 -12.86 -15.01
N ALA A 281 -4.77 -13.84 -14.67
CA ALA A 281 -5.23 -15.15 -14.27
C ALA A 281 -5.72 -15.15 -12.81
N ALA A 282 -6.38 -16.24 -12.41
CA ALA A 282 -6.61 -16.49 -10.98
C ALA A 282 -5.25 -16.70 -10.28
N SER A 283 -5.09 -16.14 -9.08
CA SER A 283 -3.85 -16.25 -8.32
C SER A 283 -3.75 -17.57 -7.58
N GLY A 284 -2.70 -18.35 -7.86
CA GLY A 284 -2.42 -19.60 -7.14
C GLY A 284 -2.05 -19.40 -5.66
N ARG A 285 -1.59 -18.20 -5.25
CA ARG A 285 -1.34 -17.88 -3.84
C ARG A 285 -2.63 -17.72 -3.03
N ALA A 286 -3.75 -17.52 -3.70
CA ALA A 286 -5.08 -17.46 -3.13
C ALA A 286 -5.72 -18.86 -2.97
N ALA A 287 -5.01 -19.94 -3.29
CA ALA A 287 -5.57 -21.30 -3.33
C ALA A 287 -5.21 -22.18 -2.12
N GLY A 288 -4.48 -21.65 -1.12
CA GLY A 288 -4.27 -22.37 0.13
C GLY A 288 -5.59 -22.50 0.88
N THR A 289 -6.06 -23.73 1.10
CA THR A 289 -7.28 -24.00 1.87
C THR A 289 -6.87 -24.15 3.34
N PRO A 290 -7.07 -23.14 4.21
CA PRO A 290 -6.97 -23.37 5.64
C PRO A 290 -8.03 -24.41 6.07
N PRO A 291 -7.89 -25.01 7.26
CA PRO A 291 -8.94 -25.87 7.80
C PRO A 291 -10.27 -25.10 7.81
N PRO A 292 -11.37 -25.70 7.33
CA PRO A 292 -12.68 -25.08 7.40
C PRO A 292 -13.01 -24.77 8.87
N VAL A 293 -13.77 -23.70 9.10
CA VAL A 293 -14.39 -23.52 10.42
C VAL A 293 -15.48 -24.58 10.60
N PRO A 294 -15.80 -25.02 11.84
CA PRO A 294 -16.72 -26.13 12.06
C PRO A 294 -18.06 -25.97 11.35
N GLU A 295 -18.58 -24.76 11.28
CA GLU A 295 -19.86 -24.43 10.64
C GLU A 295 -19.85 -24.70 9.13
N THR A 296 -18.67 -24.74 8.50
CA THR A 296 -18.49 -24.90 7.04
C THR A 296 -18.04 -26.29 6.62
N ASP A 297 -17.68 -27.16 7.57
CA ASP A 297 -17.27 -28.54 7.29
C ASP A 297 -18.46 -29.51 7.44
N PRO A 298 -18.89 -30.20 6.36
CA PRO A 298 -19.89 -31.26 6.41
C PRO A 298 -19.68 -32.31 7.51
N ALA A 299 -18.42 -32.60 7.87
CA ALA A 299 -18.07 -33.54 8.92
C ALA A 299 -18.43 -33.04 10.33
N THR A 300 -18.59 -31.72 10.51
CA THR A 300 -18.84 -31.11 11.82
C THR A 300 -20.11 -30.24 11.88
N ASN A 301 -20.78 -29.99 10.75
CA ASN A 301 -22.02 -29.21 10.65
C ASN A 301 -23.27 -30.04 10.30
N PHE A 302 -23.27 -31.34 10.63
CA PHE A 302 -24.38 -32.26 10.38
C PHE A 302 -24.69 -32.52 8.89
N GLY A 303 -23.66 -32.50 8.04
CA GLY A 303 -23.77 -32.81 6.61
C GLY A 303 -24.26 -31.66 5.73
N ALA A 304 -24.30 -30.42 6.25
CA ALA A 304 -24.74 -29.25 5.50
C ALA A 304 -23.66 -28.79 4.50
N ALA A 305 -24.02 -28.77 3.21
CA ALA A 305 -23.16 -28.24 2.14
C ALA A 305 -23.28 -26.70 2.07
N ILE A 306 -22.46 -26.00 2.85
CA ILE A 306 -22.47 -24.52 2.91
C ILE A 306 -21.85 -23.89 1.66
N PHE A 307 -20.75 -24.46 1.15
CA PHE A 307 -20.09 -23.99 -0.05
C PHE A 307 -20.33 -24.96 -1.22
N PRO A 308 -20.45 -24.45 -2.45
CA PRO A 308 -20.45 -25.31 -3.63
C PRO A 308 -19.14 -26.10 -3.70
N ALA A 309 -19.20 -27.33 -4.22
CA ALA A 309 -18.01 -28.16 -4.40
C ALA A 309 -16.93 -27.37 -5.17
N ARG A 310 -15.78 -27.14 -4.54
CA ARG A 310 -14.67 -26.43 -5.18
C ARG A 310 -14.24 -27.21 -6.42
N ALA A 311 -14.14 -26.54 -7.57
CA ALA A 311 -13.48 -27.12 -8.72
C ALA A 311 -12.06 -27.56 -8.30
N PRO A 312 -11.58 -28.74 -8.71
CA PRO A 312 -10.25 -29.20 -8.33
C PRO A 312 -9.23 -28.13 -8.69
N ALA A 313 -8.37 -27.77 -7.73
CA ALA A 313 -7.31 -26.81 -7.96
C ALA A 313 -6.48 -27.31 -9.15
N GLY A 314 -6.60 -26.65 -10.30
CA GLY A 314 -5.78 -26.94 -11.46
C GLY A 314 -4.33 -26.85 -11.01
N ARG A 315 -3.59 -27.97 -11.12
CA ARG A 315 -2.15 -27.97 -10.95
C ARG A 315 -1.58 -27.01 -11.98
N ALA A 316 -1.17 -25.83 -11.53
CA ALA A 316 -0.37 -24.90 -12.31
C ALA A 316 1.08 -25.36 -12.35
#